data_AF-E1VJ68-F1
#
_entry.id   AF-E1VJ68-F1
#
_cell.length_a   1.000
_cell.length_b   1.000
_cell.length_c   1.000
_cell.angle_alpha   90.00
_cell.angle_beta   90.00
_cell.angle_gamma   90.00
#
_symmetry.space_group_name_H-M   'P 1'
#
loop_
_entity.id
_entity.type
_entity.pdbx_description
1 polymer ?
#
loop_
_entity_poly.entity_id
_entity_poly.type
_entity_poly.pdbx_seq_one_letter_code
_entity_poly.pdbx_strand_id
1 'polypeptide(L)'
;MNKTDAEQALGRVLAYLCALGMPVNRELELIALRLVVEAFESGAPDLYRYVMELLPQRFQLPPLTLPHATPPIHRGSIGYGAE
;
A
#
# COMPACT_ATOMS: atom_id res chain seq x y z
N MET A 1 6.21 -6.03 -25.96
CA MET A 1 5.68 -7.30 -25.40
C MET A 1 4.77 -6.92 -24.24
N ASN A 2 3.50 -7.34 -24.27
CA ASN A 2 2.60 -7.06 -23.14
C ASN A 2 2.96 -8.00 -21.99
N LYS A 3 3.06 -7.47 -20.77
CA LYS A 3 3.28 -8.28 -19.56
C LYS A 3 2.00 -9.08 -19.27
N THR A 4 2.16 -10.31 -18.80
CA THR A 4 1.05 -11.13 -18.31
C THR A 4 0.43 -10.51 -17.05
N ASP A 5 -0.81 -10.87 -16.73
CA ASP A 5 -1.48 -10.38 -15.52
C ASP A 5 -0.71 -10.75 -14.25
N ALA A 6 -0.07 -11.92 -14.23
CA ALA A 6 0.78 -12.37 -13.12
C ALA A 6 2.02 -11.48 -12.94
N GLU A 7 2.72 -11.15 -14.03
CA GLU A 7 3.89 -10.26 -13.99
C GLU A 7 3.50 -8.85 -13.54
N GLN A 8 2.35 -8.35 -14.00
CA GLN A 8 1.86 -7.03 -13.60
C GLN A 8 1.44 -7.00 -12.13
N ALA A 9 0.75 -8.03 -11.64
CA ALA A 9 0.35 -8.16 -10.24
C ALA A 9 1.55 -8.23 -9.32
N LEU A 10 2.51 -9.12 -9.63
CA LEU A 10 3.76 -9.24 -8.86
C LEU A 10 4.53 -7.91 -8.87
N GLY A 11 4.65 -7.27 -10.03
CA GLY A 11 5.32 -5.98 -10.15
C GLY A 11 4.69 -4.89 -9.27
N ARG A 12 3.35 -4.85 -9.20
CA ARG A 12 2.64 -3.90 -8.33
C ARG A 12 2.84 -4.20 -6.84
N VAL A 13 2.79 -5.47 -6.45
CA VAL A 13 3.04 -5.88 -5.06
C VAL A 13 4.45 -5.46 -4.63
N LEU A 14 5.47 -5.82 -5.40
CA LEU A 14 6.86 -5.47 -5.08
C LEU A 14 7.08 -3.96 -5.07
N ALA A 15 6.51 -3.22 -6.03
CA ALA A 15 6.59 -1.76 -6.06
C ALA A 15 5.94 -1.12 -4.82
N TYR A 16 4.80 -1.63 -4.38
CA TYR A 16 4.11 -1.16 -3.18
C TYR A 16 4.95 -1.41 -1.91
N LEU A 17 5.53 -2.61 -1.77
CA LEU A 17 6.36 -2.96 -0.63
C LEU A 17 7.65 -2.11 -0.59
N CYS A 18 8.27 -1.87 -1.74
CA CYS A 18 9.38 -0.91 -1.88
C CYS A 18 8.98 0.52 -1.45
N ALA A 19 7.80 0.98 -1.86
CA ALA A 19 7.31 2.32 -1.52
C ALA A 19 7.06 2.48 -0.01
N LEU A 20 6.76 1.40 0.69
CA LEU A 20 6.66 1.35 2.16
C LEU A 20 8.04 1.24 2.85
N GLY A 21 9.14 1.28 2.10
CA GLY A 21 10.49 1.18 2.64
C GLY A 21 10.88 -0.24 3.08
N MET A 22 10.11 -1.27 2.69
CA MET A 22 10.49 -2.64 2.98
C MET A 22 11.53 -3.13 1.96
N PRO A 23 12.70 -3.62 2.40
CA PRO A 23 13.71 -4.13 1.48
C PRO A 23 13.21 -5.41 0.81
N VAL A 24 13.11 -5.41 -0.52
CA VAL A 24 12.76 -6.61 -1.28
C VAL A 24 13.91 -7.60 -1.15
N ASN A 25 13.69 -8.59 -0.30
CA ASN A 25 14.59 -9.73 -0.10
C ASN A 25 13.90 -11.01 -0.58
N ARG A 26 14.66 -12.10 -0.65
CA ARG A 26 14.17 -13.39 -1.15
C ARG A 26 12.92 -13.89 -0.42
N GLU A 27 12.82 -13.69 0.88
CA GLU A 27 11.65 -14.12 1.66
C GLU A 27 10.40 -13.35 1.24
N LEU A 28 10.53 -12.03 1.10
CA LEU A 28 9.46 -11.12 0.72
C LEU A 28 8.99 -11.37 -0.73
N GLU A 29 9.94 -11.69 -1.63
CA GLU A 29 9.63 -12.14 -3.00
C GLU A 29 8.83 -13.45 -3.02
N LEU A 30 9.20 -14.44 -2.19
CA LEU A 30 8.47 -15.71 -2.10
C LEU A 30 7.05 -15.50 -1.57
N ILE A 31 6.86 -14.63 -0.58
CA ILE A 31 5.53 -14.29 -0.05
C ILE A 31 4.70 -13.59 -1.13
N ALA A 32 5.30 -12.63 -1.86
CA ALA A 32 4.64 -11.92 -2.95
C ALA A 32 4.20 -12.87 -4.07
N LEU A 33 5.06 -13.82 -4.47
CA LEU A 33 4.73 -14.85 -5.45
C LEU A 33 3.55 -15.73 -5.00
N ARG A 34 3.58 -16.20 -3.74
CA ARG A 34 2.47 -17.00 -3.18
C ARG A 34 1.16 -16.22 -3.14
N LEU A 35 1.21 -14.92 -2.82
CA LEU A 35 0.04 -14.04 -2.84
C LEU A 35 -0.57 -13.93 -4.25
N VAL A 36 0.26 -13.81 -5.29
CA VAL A 36 -0.23 -13.79 -6.67
C VAL A 36 -0.86 -15.13 -7.05
N VAL A 37 -0.23 -16.26 -6.71
CA VAL A 37 -0.81 -17.59 -6.97
C VAL A 37 -2.19 -17.73 -6.32
N GLU A 38 -2.32 -17.37 -5.05
CA GLU A 38 -3.59 -17.42 -4.33
C GLU A 38 -4.66 -16.53 -4.96
N ALA A 39 -4.27 -15.35 -5.46
CA ALA A 39 -5.19 -14.47 -6.17
C ALA A 39 -5.70 -15.09 -7.48
N PHE A 40 -4.85 -15.79 -8.23
CA PHE A 40 -5.28 -16.52 -9.44
C PHE A 40 -6.20 -17.69 -9.09
N GLU A 41 -5.87 -18.44 -8.04
CA GLU A 41 -6.68 -19.59 -7.59
C GLU A 41 -8.06 -19.16 -7.06
N SER A 42 -8.17 -17.95 -6.50
CA SER A 42 -9.44 -17.41 -6.01
C SER A 42 -10.50 -17.19 -7.10
N GLY A 43 -10.08 -17.05 -8.36
CA GLY A 43 -10.97 -16.68 -9.47
C GLY A 43 -11.60 -15.29 -9.33
N ALA A 44 -11.00 -14.41 -8.53
CA ALA A 44 -11.52 -13.08 -8.29
C ALA A 44 -11.65 -12.28 -9.60
N PRO A 45 -12.76 -11.55 -9.82
CA PRO A 45 -12.98 -10.79 -11.04
C PRO A 45 -12.02 -9.59 -11.18
N ASP A 46 -11.48 -9.09 -10.05
CA ASP A 46 -10.43 -8.09 -10.02
C ASP A 46 -9.25 -8.61 -9.18
N LEU A 47 -8.27 -9.14 -9.88
CA LEU A 47 -7.06 -9.70 -9.29
C LEU A 47 -6.28 -8.65 -8.48
N TYR A 48 -6.20 -7.40 -8.95
CA TYR A 48 -5.40 -6.38 -8.27
C TYR A 48 -6.03 -5.94 -6.96
N ARG A 49 -7.35 -5.73 -6.97
CA ARG A 49 -8.08 -5.41 -5.75
C ARG A 49 -7.91 -6.52 -4.72
N TYR A 50 -8.09 -7.78 -5.14
CA TYR A 50 -7.95 -8.94 -4.25
C TYR A 50 -6.55 -9.03 -3.63
N VAL A 51 -5.50 -8.87 -4.45
CA VAL A 51 -4.11 -8.86 -4.00
C VAL A 51 -3.87 -7.74 -2.97
N MET A 52 -4.37 -6.53 -3.23
CA MET A 52 -4.18 -5.38 -2.32
C MET A 52 -4.95 -5.53 -1.00
N GLU A 53 -6.11 -6.19 -0.99
CA GLU A 53 -6.88 -6.47 0.23
C GLU A 53 -6.19 -7.52 1.12
N LEU A 54 -5.47 -8.48 0.53
CA LEU A 54 -4.72 -9.52 1.25
C LEU A 54 -3.33 -9.08 1.69
N LEU A 55 -2.73 -8.09 1.02
CA LEU A 55 -1.37 -7.65 1.26
C LEU A 55 -1.11 -7.28 2.75
N PRO A 56 -1.97 -6.50 3.44
CA PRO A 56 -1.79 -6.21 4.87
C PRO A 56 -1.88 -7.44 5.79
N GLN A 57 -2.51 -8.52 5.33
CA GLN A 57 -2.68 -9.75 6.10
C GLN A 57 -1.47 -10.67 5.97
N ARG A 58 -0.67 -10.52 4.90
CA ARG A 58 0.47 -11.38 4.57
C ARG A 58 1.82 -10.73 4.86
N PHE A 59 1.87 -9.40 4.98
CA PHE A 59 3.07 -8.66 5.31
C PHE A 59 2.90 -7.89 6.61
N GLN A 60 3.95 -7.86 7.45
CA GLN A 60 4.01 -6.96 8.60
C GLN A 60 4.27 -5.53 8.11
N LEU A 61 3.21 -4.86 7.66
CA LEU A 61 3.31 -3.50 7.15
C LEU A 61 3.71 -2.53 8.27
N PRO A 62 4.59 -1.56 7.99
CA PRO A 62 4.87 -0.50 8.94
C PRO A 62 3.57 0.26 9.27
N PRO A 63 3.43 0.76 10.51
CA PRO A 63 2.25 1.51 10.90
C PRO A 63 2.10 2.75 10.00
N LEU A 64 0.89 2.99 9.50
CA LEU A 64 0.60 4.18 8.71
C LEU A 64 0.73 5.42 9.60
N THR A 65 1.73 6.27 9.34
CA THR A 65 1.78 7.62 9.88
C THR A 65 0.81 8.48 9.08
N LEU A 66 -0.42 8.62 9.58
CA LEU A 66 -1.38 9.54 9.00
C LEU A 66 -0.89 10.98 9.21
N PRO A 67 -0.93 11.85 8.19
CA PRO A 67 -0.69 13.27 8.39
C PRO A 67 -1.76 13.81 9.36
N HIS A 68 -1.37 14.76 10.20
CA HIS A 68 -2.31 15.42 11.10
C HIS A 68 -3.45 16.04 10.28
N ALA A 69 -4.70 15.72 10.66
CA ALA A 69 -5.90 16.01 9.89
C ALA A 69 -6.13 17.52 9.61
N THR A 70 -5.43 18.40 10.34
CA THR A 70 -5.42 19.84 10.09
C THR A 70 -4.09 20.43 10.53
N PRO A 71 -3.58 21.47 9.83
CA PRO A 71 -2.53 22.32 10.39
C PRO A 71 -3.02 22.90 11.73
N PRO A 72 -2.11 23.18 12.68
CA PRO A 72 -2.48 23.84 13.93
C PRO A 72 -3.19 25.16 13.63
N ILE A 73 -4.43 25.30 14.11
CA ILE A 73 -5.23 26.51 13.91
C ILE A 73 -4.69 27.60 14.84
N HIS A 74 -3.91 28.53 14.29
CA HIS A 74 -3.55 29.76 14.98
C HIS A 74 -4.71 30.76 14.93
N ARG A 75 -5.69 30.65 15.85
CA ARG A 75 -6.72 31.68 16.05
C ARG A 75 -6.07 32.90 16.70
N GLY A 76 -5.67 33.90 15.93
CA GLY A 76 -5.16 35.14 16.56
C GLY A 76 -4.49 36.21 15.69
N SER A 77 -4.68 36.26 14.37
CA SER A 77 -3.94 37.23 13.54
C SER A 77 -4.74 38.46 13.07
N ILE A 78 -6.02 38.62 13.43
CA ILE A 78 -6.89 39.66 12.82
C ILE A 78 -7.27 40.81 13.80
N GLY A 79 -6.72 40.86 15.01
CA GLY A 79 -6.75 42.08 15.83
C GLY A 79 -8.13 42.68 16.15
N TYR A 80 -9.23 41.93 16.05
CA TYR A 80 -10.59 42.37 16.40
C TYR A 80 -10.81 42.43 17.93
N GLY A 81 -9.90 43.07 18.65
CA GLY A 81 -9.98 43.31 20.09
C GLY A 81 -9.51 44.72 20.38
N ALA A 82 -10.19 45.71 19.80
CA ALA A 82 -10.10 47.10 20.20
C ALA A 82 -11.42 47.46 20.87
N GLU A 83 -11.41 47.49 22.20
CA GLU A 83 -12.26 48.35 23.03
C GLU A 83 -11.35 49.05 24.03
#